data_AF-A0A2Z2P272-F1
#
_entry.id   AF-A0A2Z2P272-F1
#
_cell.length_a   1.000
_cell.length_b   1.000
_cell.length_c   1.000
_cell.angle_alpha   90.00
_cell.angle_beta   90.00
_cell.angle_gamma   90.00
#
_symmetry.space_group_name_H-M   'P 1'
#
loop_
_entity.id
_entity.type
_entity.pdbx_description
1 polymer ?
#
loop_
_entity_poly.entity_id
_entity_poly.type
_entity_poly.pdbx_seq_one_letter_code
_entity_poly.pdbx_strand_id
1 'polypeptide(L)'
;MSLDKLKREKAKIEKAITAMEAKEKKAAMAKVVAIAKESGFDLAELVGNTTRAVKKAISAPAEKAAPAARKKKKVAAKRGKVAPKYRNPEDSDMTWTGRGKQPIWVRDYLAAGGTLESITI
;
A
#
# COMPACT_ATOMS: atom_id res chain seq x y z
N MET A 1 -26.69 -2.80 33.51
CA MET A 1 -26.65 -2.64 32.03
C MET A 1 -26.76 -4.03 31.41
N SER A 2 -27.73 -4.26 30.51
CA SER A 2 -27.94 -5.59 29.88
C SER A 2 -27.00 -5.82 28.69
N LEU A 3 -26.63 -7.07 28.44
CA LEU A 3 -25.71 -7.53 27.40
C LEU A 3 -26.19 -7.14 25.99
N ASP A 4 -27.51 -7.16 25.77
CA ASP A 4 -28.13 -6.72 24.51
C ASP A 4 -27.96 -5.22 24.23
N LYS A 5 -27.96 -4.40 25.29
CA LYS A 5 -27.73 -2.97 25.16
C LYS A 5 -26.29 -2.69 24.73
N LEU A 6 -25.32 -3.38 25.33
CA LEU A 6 -23.91 -3.27 24.98
C LEU A 6 -23.64 -3.66 23.51
N LYS A 7 -24.23 -4.77 23.04
CA LYS A 7 -24.11 -5.21 21.64
C LYS A 7 -24.66 -4.17 20.65
N ARG A 8 -25.80 -3.55 20.98
CA ARG A 8 -26.39 -2.49 20.15
C ARG A 8 -25.52 -1.24 20.11
N GLU A 9 -24.91 -0.84 21.22
CA GLU A 9 -23.98 0.28 21.26
C GLU A 9 -22.72 0.00 20.45
N LYS A 10 -22.12 -1.20 20.58
CA LYS A 10 -20.99 -1.61 19.74
C LYS A 10 -21.30 -1.52 18.25
N ALA A 11 -22.45 -2.03 17.81
CA ALA A 11 -22.85 -1.99 16.41
C ALA A 11 -23.05 -0.55 15.88
N LYS A 12 -23.52 0.37 16.73
CA LYS A 12 -23.63 1.80 16.38
C LYS A 12 -22.26 2.46 16.29
N ILE A 13 -21.35 2.14 17.22
CA ILE A 13 -19.97 2.65 17.22
C ILE A 13 -19.23 2.16 15.97
N GLU A 14 -19.30 0.87 15.62
CA GLU A 14 -18.69 0.34 14.39
C GLU A 14 -19.22 1.02 13.12
N LYS A 15 -20.54 1.26 13.05
CA LYS A 15 -21.14 2.02 11.93
C LYS A 15 -20.66 3.47 11.89
N ALA A 16 -20.51 4.13 13.03
CA ALA A 16 -20.00 5.49 13.11
C ALA A 16 -18.53 5.56 12.69
N ILE A 17 -17.70 4.61 13.14
CA ILE A 17 -16.27 4.51 12.77
C ILE A 17 -16.15 4.34 11.25
N THR A 18 -16.83 3.35 10.67
CA THR A 18 -16.75 3.09 9.22
C THR A 18 -17.28 4.26 8.38
N ALA A 19 -18.32 4.96 8.84
CA ALA A 19 -18.83 6.15 8.17
C ALA A 19 -17.83 7.33 8.22
N MET A 20 -17.18 7.55 9.37
CA MET A 20 -16.16 8.58 9.53
C MET A 20 -14.91 8.26 8.72
N GLU A 21 -14.42 7.02 8.76
CA GLU A 21 -13.30 6.57 7.95
C GLU A 21 -13.59 6.72 6.45
N ALA A 22 -14.80 6.39 5.99
CA ALA A 22 -15.18 6.57 4.59
C ALA A 22 -15.16 8.05 4.19
N LYS A 23 -15.59 8.93 5.10
CA LYS A 23 -15.57 10.39 4.91
C LYS A 23 -14.13 10.93 4.89
N GLU A 24 -13.27 10.46 5.78
CA GLU A 24 -11.85 10.82 5.83
C GLU A 24 -11.09 10.31 4.60
N LYS A 25 -11.30 9.04 4.20
CA LYS A 25 -10.74 8.47 2.97
C LYS A 25 -11.18 9.26 1.74
N LYS A 26 -12.46 9.64 1.64
CA LYS A 26 -12.96 10.48 0.55
C LYS A 26 -12.35 11.88 0.56
N ALA A 27 -12.19 12.49 1.72
CA ALA A 27 -11.54 13.80 1.85
C ALA A 27 -10.05 13.74 1.49
N ALA A 28 -9.34 12.68 1.91
CA ALA A 28 -7.95 12.44 1.54
C ALA A 28 -7.81 12.20 0.03
N MET A 29 -8.69 11.40 -0.58
CA MET A 29 -8.72 11.19 -2.03
C MET A 29 -8.99 12.50 -2.78
N ALA A 30 -9.90 13.36 -2.29
CA ALA A 30 -10.16 14.66 -2.90
C ALA A 30 -8.92 15.58 -2.86
N LYS A 31 -8.16 15.57 -1.75
CA LYS A 31 -6.89 16.31 -1.65
C LYS A 31 -5.85 15.78 -2.64
N VAL A 32 -5.70 14.46 -2.77
CA VAL A 32 -4.79 13.85 -3.75
C VAL A 32 -5.20 14.21 -5.18
N VAL A 33 -6.50 14.17 -5.50
CA VAL A 33 -7.01 14.56 -6.81
C VAL A 33 -6.80 16.05 -7.09
N ALA A 34 -6.96 16.92 -6.09
CA ALA A 34 -6.72 18.36 -6.24
C ALA A 34 -5.24 18.64 -6.53
N ILE A 35 -4.33 18.06 -5.72
CA ILE A 35 -2.88 18.20 -5.91
C ILE A 35 -2.44 17.64 -7.27
N ALA A 36 -2.98 16.49 -7.67
CA ALA A 36 -2.70 15.90 -8.98
C ALA A 36 -3.15 16.84 -10.11
N LYS A 37 -4.37 17.37 -10.05
CA LYS A 37 -4.90 18.32 -11.04
C LYS A 37 -4.10 19.62 -11.09
N GLU A 38 -3.71 20.18 -9.95
CA GLU A 38 -2.84 21.37 -9.90
C GLU A 38 -1.47 21.12 -10.53
N SER A 39 -0.96 19.90 -10.38
CA SER A 39 0.30 19.47 -11.01
C SER A 39 0.12 19.05 -12.47
N GLY A 40 -1.09 19.16 -13.04
CA GLY A 40 -1.38 18.76 -14.42
C GLY A 40 -1.49 17.25 -14.64
N PHE A 41 -1.61 16.45 -13.59
CA PHE A 41 -1.76 15.00 -13.64
C PHE A 41 -3.21 14.56 -13.36
N ASP A 42 -3.73 13.67 -14.19
CA ASP A 42 -4.99 12.98 -13.89
C ASP A 42 -4.73 11.79 -12.94
N LEU A 43 -5.64 11.54 -11.99
CA LEU A 43 -5.52 10.43 -11.04
C LEU A 43 -5.34 9.08 -11.77
N ALA A 44 -5.89 8.93 -12.98
CA ALA A 44 -5.74 7.74 -13.80
C ALA A 44 -4.28 7.48 -14.24
N GLU A 45 -3.45 8.51 -14.39
CA GLU A 45 -2.02 8.36 -14.70
C GLU A 45 -1.24 7.85 -13.48
N LEU A 46 -1.58 8.33 -12.28
CA LEU A 46 -0.96 7.92 -11.01
C LEU A 46 -1.35 6.49 -10.57
N VAL A 47 -2.59 6.07 -10.87
CA VAL A 47 -3.13 4.77 -10.44
C VAL A 47 -3.07 3.71 -11.55
N GLY A 48 -2.98 4.12 -12.82
CA GLY A 48 -3.43 3.27 -13.93
C GLY A 48 -2.60 3.28 -15.22
N ASN A 49 -1.38 3.85 -15.27
CA ASN A 49 -0.59 3.82 -16.52
C ASN A 49 0.40 2.64 -16.65
N THR A 50 0.58 1.82 -15.61
CA THR A 50 1.46 0.62 -15.71
C THR A 50 0.83 -0.53 -16.51
N THR A 51 -0.51 -0.62 -16.59
CA THR A 51 -1.20 -1.74 -17.24
C THR A 51 -1.69 -1.45 -18.66
N ARG A 52 -1.96 -0.18 -19.00
CA ARG A 52 -2.44 0.21 -20.34
C ARG A 52 -1.29 0.41 -21.34
N ALA A 53 -0.15 0.94 -20.87
CA ALA A 53 1.06 1.09 -21.69
C ALA A 53 1.65 -0.25 -22.13
N VAL A 54 1.59 -1.29 -21.28
CA VAL A 54 2.02 -2.65 -21.65
C VAL A 54 1.13 -3.22 -22.76
N LYS A 55 -0.21 -3.08 -22.68
CA LYS A 55 -1.13 -3.61 -23.71
C LYS A 55 -0.95 -2.98 -25.09
N LYS A 56 -0.61 -1.68 -25.18
CA LYS A 56 -0.36 -1.00 -26.46
C LYS A 56 0.99 -1.38 -27.07
N ALA A 57 1.97 -1.80 -26.26
CA ALA A 57 3.26 -2.29 -26.73
C ALA A 57 3.23 -3.73 -27.27
N ILE A 58 2.23 -4.55 -26.88
CA ILE A 58 2.08 -5.95 -27.35
C ILE A 58 1.24 -6.09 -28.64
N SER A 59 0.58 -5.04 -29.13
CA SER A 59 -0.29 -5.12 -30.32
C SER A 59 0.24 -4.36 -31.55
N ALA A 60 1.52 -3.97 -31.58
CA ALA A 60 2.16 -3.48 -32.80
C ALA A 60 2.81 -4.66 -33.55
N PRO A 61 2.51 -4.86 -34.85
CA PRO A 61 3.04 -5.98 -35.63
C PRO A 61 4.55 -5.82 -35.85
N ALA A 62 5.29 -6.86 -35.48
CA ALA A 62 6.73 -6.95 -35.62
C ALA A 62 7.12 -7.24 -37.08
N GLU A 63 7.65 -6.23 -37.78
CA GLU A 63 8.44 -6.44 -39.00
C GLU A 63 9.92 -6.12 -38.73
N LYS A 64 10.75 -7.17 -38.89
CA LYS A 64 12.21 -7.21 -39.13
C LYS A 64 13.16 -6.51 -38.15
N ALA A 65 13.96 -7.31 -37.43
CA ALA A 65 15.37 -7.61 -37.78
C ALA A 65 16.14 -8.29 -36.62
N ALA A 66 16.52 -9.56 -36.86
CA ALA A 66 17.73 -10.31 -36.47
C ALA A 66 18.37 -10.27 -35.05
N PRO A 67 19.02 -11.38 -34.62
CA PRO A 67 19.30 -11.69 -33.22
C PRO A 67 20.76 -11.39 -32.80
N ALA A 68 20.96 -10.80 -31.63
CA ALA A 68 22.28 -10.71 -31.01
C ALA A 68 22.19 -10.89 -29.49
N ALA A 69 22.73 -12.03 -29.05
CA ALA A 69 23.33 -12.31 -27.75
C ALA A 69 23.14 -11.28 -26.61
N ARG A 70 22.56 -11.76 -25.50
CA ARG A 70 23.32 -12.04 -24.25
C ARG A 70 22.36 -12.52 -23.15
N LYS A 71 22.40 -13.83 -22.89
CA LYS A 71 21.91 -14.41 -21.63
C LYS A 71 22.66 -13.75 -20.46
N LYS A 72 21.96 -13.01 -19.61
CA LYS A 72 22.38 -12.79 -18.22
C LYS A 72 21.30 -13.36 -17.31
N LYS A 73 21.46 -14.63 -16.93
CA LYS A 73 20.79 -15.21 -15.76
C LYS A 73 21.18 -14.34 -14.56
N LYS A 74 20.27 -13.48 -14.09
CA LYS A 74 20.44 -12.82 -12.80
C LYS A 74 20.25 -13.91 -11.74
N VAL A 75 21.35 -14.28 -11.10
CA VAL A 75 21.37 -15.24 -9.99
C VAL A 75 20.44 -14.71 -8.91
N ALA A 76 19.35 -15.41 -8.66
CA ALA A 76 18.47 -15.13 -7.53
C ALA A 76 19.25 -15.43 -6.26
N ALA A 77 19.87 -14.40 -5.69
CA ALA A 77 20.48 -14.47 -4.37
C ALA A 77 19.38 -14.89 -3.38
N LYS A 78 19.51 -16.09 -2.82
CA LYS A 78 18.67 -16.57 -1.73
C LYS A 78 18.86 -15.62 -0.54
N ARG A 79 17.95 -14.66 -0.39
CA ARG A 79 17.91 -13.77 0.77
C ARG A 79 17.55 -14.63 1.98
N GLY A 80 18.51 -14.83 2.88
CA GLY A 80 18.32 -15.55 4.13
C GLY A 80 17.18 -14.95 4.95
N LYS A 81 16.55 -15.77 5.80
CA LYS A 81 15.43 -15.35 6.66
C LYS A 81 15.97 -14.31 7.64
N VAL A 82 15.61 -13.03 7.42
CA VAL A 82 16.16 -11.96 8.24
C VAL A 82 15.34 -11.79 9.51
N ALA A 83 16.02 -11.53 10.63
CA ALA A 83 15.37 -11.31 11.91
C ALA A 83 14.32 -10.18 11.82
N PRO A 84 13.19 -10.32 12.53
CA PRO A 84 12.22 -9.24 12.67
C PRO A 84 12.92 -8.04 13.31
N LYS A 85 12.80 -6.85 12.70
CA LYS A 85 13.43 -5.62 13.18
C LYS A 85 12.41 -4.69 13.81
N TYR A 86 11.14 -4.80 13.42
CA TYR A 86 10.05 -3.97 13.89
C TYR A 86 8.91 -4.85 14.41
N ARG A 87 8.22 -4.42 15.47
CA ARG A 87 7.02 -5.03 16.05
C ARG A 87 5.94 -3.97 16.21
N ASN A 88 4.71 -4.31 15.86
CA ASN A 88 3.57 -3.41 16.03
C ASN A 88 3.27 -3.23 17.54
N PRO A 89 3.17 -2.00 18.05
CA PRO A 89 2.79 -1.73 19.45
C PRO A 89 1.33 -2.08 19.74
N GLU A 90 0.44 -2.07 18.74
CA GLU A 90 -0.96 -2.48 18.92
C GLU A 90 -1.14 -3.99 18.87
N ASP A 91 -0.34 -4.69 18.06
CA ASP A 91 -0.39 -6.15 17.89
C ASP A 91 1.02 -6.77 17.91
N SER A 92 1.44 -7.28 19.06
CA SER A 92 2.82 -7.79 19.25
C SER A 92 3.20 -9.00 18.38
N ASP A 93 2.22 -9.68 17.78
CA ASP A 93 2.40 -10.76 16.80
C ASP A 93 2.79 -10.25 15.41
N MET A 94 2.44 -9.01 15.07
CA MET A 94 2.76 -8.42 13.78
C MET A 94 4.18 -7.85 13.82
N THR A 95 5.10 -8.56 13.17
CA THR A 95 6.51 -8.13 13.07
C THR A 95 6.91 -7.92 11.62
N TRP A 96 7.82 -6.98 11.39
CA TRP A 96 8.34 -6.64 10.07
C TRP A 96 9.86 -6.56 10.11
N THR A 97 10.51 -7.15 9.11
CA THR A 97 11.99 -7.24 9.08
C THR A 97 12.65 -5.96 8.55
N GLY A 98 11.86 -4.98 8.09
CA GLY A 98 12.39 -3.80 7.38
C GLY A 98 12.76 -4.04 5.92
N ARG A 99 12.57 -5.28 5.43
CA ARG A 99 12.85 -5.65 4.04
C ARG A 99 11.54 -5.88 3.29
N GLY A 100 11.43 -5.31 2.09
CA GLY A 100 10.27 -5.50 1.21
C GLY A 100 9.13 -4.54 1.48
N LYS A 101 7.91 -4.91 1.06
CA LYS A 101 6.72 -4.07 1.20
C LYS A 101 6.39 -3.84 2.67
N GLN A 102 6.19 -2.57 3.04
CA GLN A 102 5.75 -2.18 4.38
C GLN A 102 4.34 -2.72 4.64
N PRO A 103 4.09 -3.37 5.79
CA PRO A 103 2.75 -3.79 6.19
C PRO A 103 1.88 -2.58 6.57
N ILE A 104 0.57 -2.77 6.57
CA ILE A 104 -0.41 -1.69 6.76
C ILE A 104 -0.18 -0.96 8.08
N TRP A 105 0.10 -1.68 9.17
CA TRP A 105 0.37 -1.10 10.48
C TRP A 105 1.61 -0.20 10.50
N VAL A 106 2.69 -0.54 9.77
CA VAL A 106 3.88 0.34 9.67
C VAL A 106 3.52 1.63 8.94
N ARG A 107 2.72 1.54 7.88
CA ARG A 107 2.26 2.69 7.12
C ARG A 107 1.35 3.58 7.96
N ASP A 108 0.44 2.98 8.71
CA ASP A 108 -0.50 3.69 9.59
C ASP A 108 0.24 4.36 10.74
N TYR A 109 1.19 3.65 11.35
CA TYR A 109 2.07 4.17 12.39
C TYR A 109 2.91 5.37 11.90
N LEU A 110 3.47 5.28 10.69
CA LEU A 110 4.15 6.40 10.04
C LEU A 110 3.19 7.57 9.74
N ALA A 111 1.95 7.29 9.36
CA ALA A 111 0.94 8.31 9.08
C ALA A 111 0.42 9.01 10.36
N ALA A 112 0.41 8.29 11.49
CA ALA A 112 0.12 8.83 12.82
C ALA A 112 1.26 9.71 13.39
N GLY A 113 2.36 9.89 12.65
CA GLY A 113 3.52 10.68 13.06
C GLY A 113 4.54 9.89 13.89
N GLY A 114 4.35 8.58 14.04
CA GLY A 114 5.31 7.69 14.68
C GLY A 114 6.50 7.39 13.76
N THR A 115 7.68 7.14 14.33
CA THR A 115 8.89 6.78 13.58
C THR A 115 9.17 5.28 13.65
N LEU A 116 9.75 4.69 12.59
CA LEU A 116 10.16 3.28 12.59
C LEU A 116 11.06 2.91 13.77
N GLU A 117 11.80 3.89 14.31
CA GLU A 117 12.67 3.72 15.48
C GLU A 117 11.89 3.41 16.76
N SER A 118 10.66 3.91 16.90
CA SER A 118 9.84 3.65 18.09
C SER A 118 9.19 2.27 18.10
N ILE A 119 9.17 1.59 16.95
CA ILE A 119 8.57 0.25 16.77
C ILE A 119 9.64 -0.80 16.46
N THR A 120 10.93 -0.45 16.59
CA THR A 120 12.02 -1.43 16.48
C THR A 120 11.99 -2.34 17.71
N ILE A 121 12.22 -3.64 17.51
CA ILE A 121 12.55 -4.57 18.61
C ILE A 121 14.05 -4.67 18.79
#